data_AF-A0A928SQG5-F1
#
_entry.id   AF-A0A928SQG5-F1
#
_cell.length_a   1.000
_cell.length_b   1.000
_cell.length_c   1.000
_cell.angle_alpha   90.00
_cell.angle_beta   90.00
_cell.angle_gamma   90.00
#
_symmetry.space_group_name_H-M   'P 1'
#
loop_
_entity.id
_entity.type
_entity.pdbx_description
1 polymer ?
#
loop_
_entity_poly.entity_id
_entity_poly.type
_entity_poly.pdbx_seq_one_letter_code
_entity_poly.pdbx_strand_id
1 'polypeptide(L)'
;MHAFDRLLWRRCLGLSLLLSLLVAGVSAATDEPGSTLGMRLSRLAAFLPAVAVIAQQIVLAQCRARGELAALAALGASPLSQVRGAIVAGLSLGALAVAAVLSPLSDVSALFPVVGGASSFTPTDGGLWDPRSGVIYAPDGGVSFGAAAEPRSLAPPTRDVAVGFVAPLALVAPVWGAAPLGLGARGGGAFLAFALSVLLLHGVAAARAPALCLGLGALPLALQALIAFRSRRPG
;
A
#
# COMPACT_ATOMS: atom_id res chain seq x y z
N MET A 1 -23.55 4.39 16.92
CA MET A 1 -23.56 3.46 15.76
C MET A 1 -24.89 2.76 15.74
N HIS A 2 -25.63 2.86 14.63
CA HIS A 2 -26.91 2.16 14.46
C HIS A 2 -26.69 0.64 14.32
N ALA A 3 -27.76 -0.15 14.42
CA ALA A 3 -27.66 -1.61 14.25
C ALA A 3 -27.09 -2.00 12.87
N PHE A 4 -27.48 -1.25 11.82
CA PHE A 4 -26.95 -1.42 10.47
C PHE A 4 -25.44 -1.15 10.38
N ASP A 5 -24.93 -0.10 11.03
CA ASP A 5 -23.50 0.20 11.04
C ASP A 5 -22.68 -0.96 11.62
N ARG A 6 -23.17 -1.56 12.72
CA ARG A 6 -22.49 -2.70 13.37
C ARG A 6 -22.48 -3.93 12.47
N LEU A 7 -23.60 -4.20 11.78
CA LEU A 7 -23.69 -5.31 10.84
C LEU A 7 -22.74 -5.11 9.65
N LEU A 8 -22.74 -3.91 9.07
CA LEU A 8 -21.88 -3.56 7.94
C LEU A 8 -20.40 -3.63 8.33
N TRP A 9 -20.05 -3.14 9.53
CA TRP A 9 -18.72 -3.26 10.10
C TRP A 9 -18.27 -4.73 10.21
N ARG A 10 -19.10 -5.60 10.81
CA ARG A 10 -18.80 -7.04 10.94
C ARG A 10 -18.60 -7.73 9.58
N ARG A 11 -19.47 -7.46 8.61
CA ARG A 11 -19.37 -8.04 7.25
C ARG A 11 -18.10 -7.61 6.55
N CYS A 12 -17.79 -6.31 6.57
CA CYS A 12 -16.58 -5.79 5.94
C CYS A 12 -15.33 -6.33 6.62
N LEU A 13 -15.26 -6.29 7.96
CA LEU A 13 -14.11 -6.77 8.71
C LEU A 13 -13.88 -8.27 8.49
N GLY A 14 -14.94 -9.08 8.57
CA GLY A 14 -14.84 -10.53 8.34
C GLY A 14 -14.32 -10.87 6.94
N LEU A 15 -14.84 -10.20 5.91
CA LEU A 15 -14.36 -10.40 4.54
C LEU A 15 -12.94 -9.87 4.34
N SER A 16 -12.59 -8.74 4.94
CA SER A 16 -11.22 -8.21 4.91
C SER A 16 -10.24 -9.19 5.52
N LEU A 17 -10.55 -9.76 6.70
CA LEU A 17 -9.69 -10.75 7.36
C LEU A 17 -9.51 -12.00 6.48
N LEU A 18 -10.59 -12.50 5.86
CA LEU A 18 -10.50 -13.63 4.94
C LEU A 18 -9.60 -13.34 3.73
N LEU A 19 -9.75 -12.16 3.11
CA LEU A 19 -8.92 -11.74 1.99
C LEU A 19 -7.46 -11.49 2.42
N SER A 20 -7.22 -10.98 3.63
CA SER A 20 -5.88 -10.82 4.19
C SER A 20 -5.19 -12.16 4.39
N LEU A 21 -5.91 -13.19 4.85
CA LEU A 21 -5.38 -14.56 4.95
C LEU A 21 -5.01 -15.10 3.56
N LEU A 22 -5.84 -14.86 2.55
CA LEU A 22 -5.53 -15.23 1.17
C LEU A 22 -4.26 -14.53 0.66
N VAL A 23 -4.14 -13.21 0.86
CA VAL A 23 -2.93 -12.44 0.47
C VAL A 23 -1.70 -12.94 1.20
N ALA A 24 -1.81 -13.26 2.50
CA ALA A 24 -0.71 -13.85 3.26
C ALA A 24 -0.29 -15.21 2.72
N GLY A 25 -1.25 -16.06 2.34
CA GLY A 25 -1.00 -17.37 1.73
C GLY A 25 -0.33 -17.25 0.36
N VAL A 26 -0.81 -16.35 -0.50
CA VAL A 26 -0.18 -16.08 -1.81
C VAL A 26 1.24 -15.57 -1.60
N SER A 27 1.46 -14.59 -0.73
CA SER A 27 2.81 -14.08 -0.44
C SER A 27 3.73 -15.19 0.06
N ALA A 28 3.27 -16.05 0.96
CA ALA A 28 4.07 -17.16 1.46
C ALA A 28 4.44 -18.17 0.36
N ALA A 29 3.56 -18.36 -0.64
CA ALA A 29 3.78 -19.28 -1.75
C ALA A 29 4.66 -18.69 -2.87
N THR A 30 4.68 -17.37 -3.04
CA THR A 30 5.43 -16.67 -4.10
C THR A 30 6.72 -16.01 -3.62
N ASP A 31 7.08 -16.22 -2.37
CA ASP A 31 8.20 -15.52 -1.76
C ASP A 31 9.55 -16.01 -2.26
N GLU A 32 10.49 -15.07 -2.39
CA GLU A 32 11.87 -15.35 -2.77
C GLU A 32 12.64 -16.07 -1.65
N PRO A 33 13.65 -16.89 -2.00
CA PRO A 33 14.59 -17.44 -1.01
C PRO A 33 15.20 -16.32 -0.16
N GLY A 34 15.14 -16.47 1.18
CA GLY A 34 15.62 -15.45 2.12
C GLY A 34 14.54 -14.51 2.68
N SER A 35 13.31 -14.56 2.18
CA SER A 35 12.19 -13.80 2.75
C SER A 35 11.87 -14.24 4.19
N THR A 36 11.94 -13.32 5.14
CA THR A 36 11.64 -13.57 6.55
C THR A 36 10.16 -13.36 6.87
N LEU A 37 9.68 -13.88 8.01
CA LEU A 37 8.31 -13.58 8.49
C LEU A 37 8.09 -12.06 8.70
N GLY A 38 9.12 -11.33 9.11
CA GLY A 38 9.03 -9.88 9.30
C GLY A 38 8.85 -9.13 7.97
N MET A 39 9.51 -9.58 6.90
CA MET A 39 9.34 -9.03 5.55
C MET A 39 7.94 -9.33 5.00
N ARG A 40 7.41 -10.54 5.25
CA ARG A 40 6.03 -10.91 4.89
C ARG A 40 5.01 -10.04 5.61
N LEU A 41 5.21 -9.82 6.91
CA LEU A 41 4.32 -9.00 7.73
C LEU A 41 4.27 -7.55 7.24
N SER A 42 5.42 -6.96 6.88
CA SER A 42 5.47 -5.59 6.36
C SER A 42 4.77 -5.48 5.01
N ARG A 43 5.03 -6.39 4.06
CA ARG A 43 4.34 -6.45 2.77
C ARG A 43 2.83 -6.60 2.94
N LEU A 44 2.40 -7.54 3.79
CA LEU A 44 0.98 -7.74 4.08
C LEU A 44 0.35 -6.45 4.61
N ALA A 45 1.01 -5.76 5.56
CA ALA A 45 0.53 -4.51 6.12
C ALA A 45 0.37 -3.42 5.03
N ALA A 46 1.29 -3.32 4.07
CA ALA A 46 1.15 -2.40 2.94
C ALA A 46 -0.04 -2.73 2.02
N PHE A 47 -0.45 -3.99 1.92
CA PHE A 47 -1.62 -4.41 1.13
C PHE A 47 -2.96 -4.28 1.87
N LEU A 48 -2.98 -4.21 3.20
CA LEU A 48 -4.22 -4.17 3.99
C LEU A 48 -5.19 -3.05 3.58
N PRO A 49 -4.77 -1.79 3.29
CA PRO A 49 -5.69 -0.76 2.81
C PRO A 49 -6.42 -1.15 1.52
N ALA A 50 -5.72 -1.78 0.57
CA ALA A 50 -6.33 -2.24 -0.68
C ALA A 50 -7.31 -3.40 -0.44
N VAL A 51 -6.93 -4.36 0.42
CA VAL A 51 -7.80 -5.48 0.83
C VAL A 51 -9.08 -4.97 1.50
N ALA A 52 -8.97 -3.98 2.39
CA ALA A 52 -10.12 -3.33 3.01
C ALA A 52 -11.07 -2.75 1.96
N VAL A 53 -10.53 -2.03 0.97
CA VAL A 53 -11.36 -1.44 -0.09
C VAL A 53 -12.07 -2.50 -0.92
N ILE A 54 -11.39 -3.57 -1.32
CA ILE A 54 -12.01 -4.66 -2.10
C ILE A 54 -13.16 -5.29 -1.29
N ALA A 55 -12.93 -5.60 -0.01
CA ALA A 55 -13.96 -6.15 0.86
C ALA A 55 -15.17 -5.19 0.99
N GLN A 56 -14.91 -3.89 1.19
CA GLN A 56 -15.96 -2.88 1.23
C GLN A 56 -16.76 -2.83 -0.07
N GLN A 57 -16.11 -2.90 -1.25
CA GLN A 57 -16.82 -2.90 -2.53
C GLN A 57 -17.78 -4.07 -2.63
N ILE A 58 -17.31 -5.27 -2.30
CA ILE A 58 -18.11 -6.50 -2.39
C ILE A 58 -19.32 -6.40 -1.45
N VAL A 59 -19.10 -6.05 -0.19
CA VAL A 59 -20.18 -5.95 0.80
C VAL A 59 -21.17 -4.84 0.43
N LEU A 60 -20.69 -3.66 0.01
CA LEU A 60 -21.57 -2.57 -0.40
C LEU A 60 -22.33 -2.90 -1.70
N ALA A 61 -21.72 -3.63 -2.64
CA ALA A 61 -22.43 -4.11 -3.83
C ALA A 61 -23.55 -5.07 -3.46
N GLN A 62 -23.32 -5.99 -2.52
CA GLN A 62 -24.37 -6.88 -1.99
C GLN A 62 -25.49 -6.09 -1.28
N CYS A 63 -25.16 -5.11 -0.45
CA CYS A 63 -26.16 -4.25 0.20
C CYS A 63 -26.97 -3.44 -0.82
N ARG A 64 -26.35 -2.94 -1.89
CA ARG A 64 -27.06 -2.25 -3.00
C ARG A 64 -27.99 -3.20 -3.74
N ALA A 65 -27.52 -4.40 -4.09
CA ALA A 65 -28.32 -5.40 -4.80
C ALA A 65 -29.57 -5.83 -4.00
N ARG A 66 -29.49 -5.78 -2.67
CA ARG A 66 -30.62 -6.07 -1.76
C ARG A 66 -31.52 -4.87 -1.48
N GLY A 67 -31.21 -3.68 -2.02
CA GLY A 67 -31.95 -2.45 -1.72
C GLY A 67 -31.75 -1.89 -0.32
N GLU A 68 -30.83 -2.43 0.50
CA GLU A 68 -30.58 -1.99 1.89
C GLU A 68 -30.18 -0.51 1.94
N LEU A 69 -29.30 -0.07 1.01
CA LEU A 69 -28.87 1.34 0.95
C LEU A 69 -29.96 2.28 0.44
N ALA A 70 -30.82 1.80 -0.47
CA ALA A 70 -31.95 2.58 -0.97
C ALA A 70 -33.00 2.80 0.13
N ALA A 71 -33.26 1.78 0.96
CA ALA A 71 -34.12 1.90 2.12
C ALA A 71 -33.60 2.92 3.14
N LEU A 72 -32.30 2.91 3.43
CA LEU A 72 -31.70 3.94 4.31
C LEU A 72 -31.79 5.34 3.71
N ALA A 73 -31.58 5.48 2.40
CA ALA A 73 -31.74 6.74 1.71
C ALA A 73 -33.18 7.27 1.80
N ALA A 74 -34.18 6.39 1.65
CA ALA A 74 -35.60 6.74 1.80
C ALA A 74 -35.96 7.21 3.22
N LEU A 75 -35.21 6.74 4.23
CA LEU A 75 -35.30 7.22 5.62
C LEU A 75 -34.52 8.53 5.87
N GLY A 76 -33.98 9.16 4.82
CA GLY A 76 -33.25 10.42 4.92
C GLY A 76 -31.77 10.28 5.34
N ALA A 77 -31.21 9.07 5.34
CA ALA A 77 -29.80 8.88 5.69
C ALA A 77 -28.88 9.51 4.63
N SER A 78 -27.95 10.37 5.07
CA SER A 78 -26.95 10.96 4.18
C SER A 78 -26.02 9.90 3.58
N PRO A 79 -25.41 10.13 2.39
CA PRO A 79 -24.55 9.13 1.74
C PRO A 79 -23.41 8.61 2.62
N LEU A 80 -22.81 9.47 3.45
CA LEU A 80 -21.75 9.08 4.39
C LEU A 80 -22.29 8.24 5.55
N SER A 81 -23.48 8.56 6.06
CA SER A 81 -24.09 7.80 7.15
C SER A 81 -24.46 6.37 6.71
N GLN A 82 -24.86 6.17 5.46
CA GLN A 82 -25.20 4.86 4.90
C GLN A 82 -24.01 3.89 4.86
N VAL A 83 -22.78 4.40 4.81
CA VAL A 83 -21.54 3.61 4.63
C VAL A 83 -20.58 3.70 5.81
N ARG A 84 -20.98 4.35 6.90
CA ARG A 84 -20.14 4.60 8.07
C ARG A 84 -19.54 3.32 8.65
N GLY A 85 -20.35 2.26 8.80
CA GLY A 85 -19.87 0.96 9.29
C GLY A 85 -18.74 0.36 8.45
N ALA A 86 -18.83 0.48 7.12
CA ALA A 86 -17.79 0.01 6.19
C ALA A 86 -16.50 0.83 6.32
N ILE A 87 -16.61 2.16 6.42
CA ILE A 87 -15.46 3.06 6.63
C ILE A 87 -14.74 2.69 7.94
N VAL A 88 -15.48 2.53 9.04
CA VAL A 88 -14.90 2.16 10.35
C VAL A 88 -14.19 0.81 10.28
N ALA A 89 -14.72 -0.16 9.54
CA ALA A 89 -14.06 -1.47 9.38
C ALA A 89 -12.73 -1.32 8.63
N GLY A 90 -12.70 -0.55 7.54
CA GLY A 90 -11.48 -0.27 6.80
C GLY A 90 -10.45 0.50 7.63
N LEU A 91 -10.88 1.49 8.41
CA LEU A 91 -10.01 2.22 9.35
C LEU A 91 -9.45 1.30 10.45
N SER A 92 -10.25 0.34 10.93
CA SER A 92 -9.79 -0.64 11.92
C SER A 92 -8.66 -1.51 11.35
N LEU A 93 -8.82 -1.98 10.11
CA LEU A 93 -7.78 -2.74 9.43
C LEU A 93 -6.55 -1.88 9.08
N GLY A 94 -6.77 -0.62 8.71
CA GLY A 94 -5.71 0.36 8.50
C GLY A 94 -4.90 0.63 9.77
N ALA A 95 -5.54 0.73 10.93
CA ALA A 95 -4.87 0.85 12.21
C ALA A 95 -4.02 -0.41 12.53
N LEU A 96 -4.54 -1.60 12.23
CA LEU A 96 -3.78 -2.84 12.35
C LEU A 96 -2.57 -2.88 11.40
N ALA A 97 -2.70 -2.35 10.18
CA ALA A 97 -1.59 -2.22 9.24
C ALA A 97 -0.48 -1.33 9.80
N VAL A 98 -0.83 -0.15 10.31
CA VAL A 98 0.14 0.78 10.92
C VAL A 98 0.78 0.16 12.16
N ALA A 99 0.00 -0.52 13.01
CA ALA A 99 0.52 -1.22 14.18
C ALA A 99 1.48 -2.36 13.79
N ALA A 100 1.20 -3.09 12.71
CA ALA A 100 2.09 -4.13 12.19
C ALA A 100 3.41 -3.53 11.70
N VAL A 101 3.40 -2.39 11.00
CA VAL A 101 4.61 -1.67 10.55
C VAL A 101 5.43 -1.12 11.72
N LEU A 102 4.77 -0.65 12.78
CA LEU A 102 5.43 -0.17 13.99
C LEU A 102 6.00 -1.31 14.85
N SER A 103 5.49 -2.53 14.68
CA SER A 103 5.91 -3.69 15.47
C SER A 103 7.40 -4.01 15.24
N PRO A 104 8.15 -4.37 16.30
CA PRO A 104 9.52 -4.85 16.17
C PRO A 104 9.60 -6.17 15.39
N LEU A 105 8.49 -6.90 15.25
CA LEU A 105 8.40 -8.13 14.46
C LEU A 105 8.41 -7.88 12.95
N SER A 106 8.17 -6.65 12.51
CA SER A 106 8.18 -6.29 11.10
C SER A 106 9.57 -5.86 10.64
N ASP A 107 9.90 -6.29 9.42
CA ASP A 107 11.07 -5.83 8.69
C ASP A 107 10.59 -4.94 7.54
N VAL A 108 10.69 -3.64 7.74
CA VAL A 108 10.22 -2.62 6.79
C VAL A 108 11.12 -2.48 5.58
N SER A 109 12.31 -3.09 5.57
CA SER A 109 13.21 -3.06 4.41
C SER A 109 12.54 -3.63 3.15
N ALA A 110 11.68 -4.63 3.33
CA ALA A 110 10.92 -5.27 2.26
C ALA A 110 9.89 -4.36 1.54
N LEU A 111 9.61 -3.17 2.08
CA LEU A 111 8.70 -2.19 1.47
C LEU A 111 9.40 -1.24 0.50
N PHE A 112 10.73 -1.11 0.60
CA PHE A 112 11.49 -0.17 -0.19
C PHE A 112 12.26 -0.93 -1.27
N PRO A 113 12.24 -0.44 -2.52
CA PRO A 113 13.02 -1.06 -3.57
C PRO A 113 14.51 -0.92 -3.23
N VAL A 114 15.26 -1.97 -3.52
CA VAL A 114 16.70 -1.93 -3.47
C VAL A 114 17.19 -1.11 -4.67
N VAL A 115 17.57 0.14 -4.41
CA VAL A 115 18.17 1.00 -5.43
C VAL A 115 19.68 0.84 -5.33
N GLY A 116 20.27 0.09 -6.27
CA GLY A 116 21.72 0.08 -6.42
C GLY A 116 22.21 1.50 -6.69
N GLY A 117 23.32 1.89 -6.05
CA GLY A 117 24.01 3.12 -6.42
C GLY A 117 24.30 3.13 -7.93
N ALA A 118 24.45 4.32 -8.53
CA ALA A 118 24.96 4.39 -9.89
C ALA A 118 26.24 3.55 -9.97
N SER A 119 26.35 2.66 -10.97
CA SER A 119 27.54 1.81 -11.14
C SER A 119 28.71 2.70 -11.51
N SER A 120 29.34 3.30 -10.51
CA SER A 120 30.66 3.88 -10.66
C SER A 120 31.62 2.72 -10.58
N PHE A 121 32.22 2.39 -11.71
CA PHE A 121 33.40 1.53 -11.73
C PHE A 121 34.38 2.05 -10.67
N THR A 122 34.71 1.20 -9.72
CA THR A 122 35.65 1.54 -8.65
C THR A 122 37.02 1.05 -9.10
N PRO A 123 38.03 1.93 -9.20
CA PRO A 123 39.38 1.48 -9.50
C PRO A 123 39.89 0.59 -8.36
N THR A 124 40.50 -0.54 -8.75
CA THR A 124 41.15 -1.51 -7.88
C THR A 124 42.52 -1.86 -8.45
N ASP A 125 43.38 -2.53 -7.67
CA ASP A 125 44.71 -2.95 -8.14
C ASP A 125 44.64 -3.86 -9.38
N GLY A 126 43.52 -4.57 -9.58
CA GLY A 126 43.27 -5.47 -10.71
C GLY A 126 42.49 -4.88 -11.88
N GLY A 127 42.13 -3.58 -11.84
CA GLY A 127 41.36 -2.91 -12.89
C GLY A 127 40.10 -2.21 -12.38
N LEU A 128 39.08 -2.09 -13.23
CA LEU A 128 37.81 -1.44 -12.91
C LEU A 128 36.80 -2.46 -12.38
N TRP A 129 36.44 -2.35 -11.11
CA TRP A 129 35.43 -3.20 -10.48
C TRP A 129 34.03 -2.59 -10.64
N ASP A 130 33.09 -3.36 -11.18
CA ASP A 130 31.67 -3.09 -11.10
C ASP A 130 31.11 -3.71 -9.80
N PRO A 131 30.85 -2.90 -8.76
CA PRO A 131 30.37 -3.40 -7.48
C PRO A 131 29.00 -4.09 -7.57
N ARG A 132 28.20 -3.81 -8.61
CA ARG A 132 26.86 -4.39 -8.76
C ARG A 132 26.90 -5.85 -9.21
N SER A 133 27.74 -6.15 -10.19
CA SER A 133 27.89 -7.50 -10.75
C SER A 133 29.00 -8.29 -10.08
N GLY A 134 29.87 -7.62 -9.30
CA GLY A 134 31.11 -8.20 -8.79
C GLY A 134 32.18 -8.37 -9.88
N VAL A 135 31.93 -7.92 -11.12
CA VAL A 135 32.84 -8.11 -12.25
C VAL A 135 34.00 -7.13 -12.16
N ILE A 136 35.22 -7.60 -12.39
CA ILE A 136 36.44 -6.79 -12.47
C ILE A 136 36.96 -6.85 -13.91
N TYR A 137 37.11 -5.68 -14.52
CA TYR A 137 37.65 -5.51 -15.86
C TYR A 137 39.13 -5.09 -15.78
N ALA A 138 40.02 -6.00 -16.15
CA ALA A 138 41.45 -5.76 -16.13
C ALA A 138 41.93 -4.87 -17.29
N PRO A 139 43.08 -4.17 -17.17
CA PRO A 139 43.58 -3.26 -18.20
C PRO A 139 43.92 -3.95 -19.54
N ASP A 140 44.19 -5.26 -19.50
CA ASP A 140 44.46 -6.10 -20.68
C ASP A 140 43.18 -6.59 -21.37
N GLY A 141 42.01 -6.20 -20.88
CA GLY A 141 40.70 -6.68 -21.35
C GLY A 141 40.24 -7.97 -20.69
N GLY A 142 40.99 -8.51 -19.73
CA GLY A 142 40.58 -9.66 -18.92
C GLY A 142 39.34 -9.37 -18.08
N VAL A 143 38.54 -10.40 -17.83
CA VAL A 143 37.34 -10.32 -16.99
C VAL A 143 37.48 -11.34 -15.86
N SER A 144 37.34 -10.88 -14.62
CA SER A 144 37.30 -11.75 -13.44
C SER A 144 36.10 -11.41 -12.55
N PHE A 145 35.78 -12.31 -11.63
CA PHE A 145 34.64 -12.16 -10.73
C PHE A 145 35.15 -12.05 -9.28
N GLY A 146 34.87 -10.92 -8.66
CA GLY A 146 34.98 -10.70 -7.22
C GLY A 146 33.63 -10.89 -6.52
N ALA A 147 33.60 -10.62 -5.22
CA ALA A 147 32.35 -10.55 -4.48
C ALA A 147 31.52 -9.35 -4.97
N ALA A 148 30.26 -9.58 -5.34
CA ALA A 148 29.33 -8.48 -5.57
C ALA A 148 29.14 -7.71 -4.26
N ALA A 149 29.11 -6.37 -4.34
CA ALA A 149 28.76 -5.56 -3.19
C ALA A 149 27.31 -5.87 -2.80
N GLU A 150 27.05 -6.00 -1.49
CA GLU A 150 25.67 -6.15 -1.04
C GLU A 150 24.86 -4.92 -1.49
N PRO A 151 23.70 -5.14 -2.14
CA PRO A 151 22.84 -4.04 -2.54
C PRO A 151 22.42 -3.26 -1.29
N ARG A 152 22.86 -2.01 -1.17
CA ARG A 152 22.47 -1.13 -0.08
C ARG A 152 21.50 -0.07 -0.58
N SER A 153 20.36 0.06 0.11
CA SER A 153 19.58 1.28 0.02
C SER A 153 20.44 2.46 0.46
N LEU A 154 20.46 3.55 -0.31
CA LEU A 154 21.24 4.74 0.01
C LEU A 154 20.71 5.44 1.28
N ALA A 155 19.42 5.25 1.59
CA ALA A 155 18.82 5.64 2.85
C ALA A 155 18.27 4.39 3.57
N PRO A 156 18.74 4.04 4.78
CA PRO A 156 18.19 2.90 5.51
C PRO A 156 16.70 3.17 5.82
N PRO A 157 15.78 2.30 5.40
CA PRO A 157 14.37 2.51 5.62
C PRO A 157 14.07 2.41 7.12
N THR A 158 13.57 3.50 7.72
CA THR A 158 13.12 3.50 9.11
C THR A 158 11.63 3.19 9.18
N ARG A 159 11.16 2.72 10.35
CA ARG A 159 9.74 2.46 10.60
C ARG A 159 8.89 3.71 10.39
N ASP A 160 9.40 4.88 10.77
CA ASP A 160 8.69 6.16 10.60
C ASP A 160 8.43 6.48 9.13
N VAL A 161 9.40 6.19 8.26
CA VAL A 161 9.27 6.36 6.80
C VAL A 161 8.21 5.40 6.25
N ALA A 162 8.21 4.14 6.70
CA ALA A 162 7.19 3.16 6.32
C ALA A 162 5.78 3.54 6.81
N VAL A 163 5.66 4.10 8.02
CA VAL A 163 4.39 4.65 8.53
C VAL A 163 3.93 5.83 7.69
N GLY A 164 4.84 6.72 7.28
CA GLY A 164 4.55 7.84 6.37
C GLY A 164 3.98 7.40 5.02
N PHE A 165 4.27 6.17 4.59
CA PHE A 165 3.68 5.55 3.41
C PHE A 165 2.32 4.89 3.70
N VAL A 166 2.24 4.04 4.73
CA VAL A 166 1.04 3.22 5.00
C VAL A 166 -0.10 4.02 5.63
N ALA A 167 0.18 4.92 6.57
CA ALA A 167 -0.87 5.62 7.33
C ALA A 167 -1.78 6.51 6.46
N PRO A 168 -1.27 7.29 5.49
CA PRO A 168 -2.14 8.07 4.60
C PRO A 168 -3.08 7.20 3.75
N LEU A 169 -2.58 6.09 3.22
CA LEU A 169 -3.41 5.12 2.49
C LEU A 169 -4.44 4.45 3.41
N ALA A 170 -4.04 4.05 4.61
CA ALA A 170 -4.93 3.45 5.62
C ALA A 170 -6.07 4.40 6.03
N LEU A 171 -5.83 5.71 6.04
CA LEU A 171 -6.84 6.72 6.35
C LEU A 171 -7.78 7.00 5.16
N VAL A 172 -7.21 7.17 3.97
CA VAL A 172 -7.95 7.63 2.79
C VAL A 172 -8.68 6.50 2.06
N ALA A 173 -8.05 5.34 1.93
CA ALA A 173 -8.59 4.23 1.15
C ALA A 173 -9.98 3.78 1.63
N PRO A 174 -10.27 3.64 2.93
CA PRO A 174 -11.61 3.27 3.40
C PRO A 174 -12.71 4.26 2.98
N VAL A 175 -12.40 5.57 2.99
CA VAL A 175 -13.33 6.62 2.56
C VAL A 175 -13.52 6.59 1.05
N TRP A 176 -12.44 6.41 0.29
CA TRP A 176 -12.49 6.27 -1.17
C TRP A 176 -13.23 4.99 -1.62
N GLY A 177 -13.03 3.88 -0.91
CA GLY A 177 -13.76 2.64 -1.12
C GLY A 177 -15.27 2.85 -0.97
N ALA A 178 -15.68 3.53 0.10
CA ALA A 178 -17.09 3.82 0.34
C ALA A 178 -17.70 4.88 -0.60
N ALA A 179 -16.89 5.69 -1.29
CA ALA A 179 -17.36 6.77 -2.16
C ALA A 179 -18.21 6.26 -3.34
N PRO A 180 -19.21 7.02 -3.83
CA PRO A 180 -20.11 6.60 -4.92
C PRO A 180 -19.47 6.76 -6.31
N LEU A 181 -18.34 6.09 -6.55
CA LEU A 181 -17.57 6.16 -7.79
C LEU A 181 -17.94 5.02 -8.76
N GLY A 182 -17.97 5.33 -10.06
CA GLY A 182 -18.07 4.33 -11.14
C GLY A 182 -16.79 3.51 -11.29
N LEU A 183 -16.88 2.36 -11.97
CA LEU A 183 -15.76 1.41 -12.13
C LEU A 183 -14.53 2.05 -12.79
N GLY A 184 -14.70 2.81 -13.86
CA GLY A 184 -13.59 3.48 -14.56
C GLY A 184 -12.86 4.50 -13.66
N ALA A 185 -13.60 5.33 -12.93
CA ALA A 185 -13.02 6.28 -11.98
C ALA A 185 -12.23 5.57 -10.87
N ARG A 186 -12.76 4.44 -10.37
CA ARG A 186 -12.06 3.62 -9.37
C ARG A 186 -10.77 3.01 -9.92
N GLY A 187 -10.83 2.42 -11.11
CA GLY A 187 -9.66 1.85 -11.78
C GLY A 187 -8.57 2.90 -11.99
N GLY A 188 -8.93 4.06 -12.54
CA GLY A 188 -8.00 5.17 -12.74
C GLY A 188 -7.42 5.71 -11.43
N GLY A 189 -8.23 5.85 -10.37
CA GLY A 189 -7.78 6.32 -9.07
C GLY A 189 -6.80 5.36 -8.39
N ALA A 190 -7.12 4.07 -8.41
CA ALA A 190 -6.25 3.02 -7.89
C ALA A 190 -4.94 2.95 -8.66
N PHE A 191 -4.99 2.98 -9.99
CA PHE A 191 -3.81 2.97 -10.85
C PHE A 191 -2.90 4.17 -10.58
N LEU A 192 -3.45 5.39 -10.54
CA LEU A 192 -2.68 6.60 -10.27
C LEU A 192 -2.05 6.58 -8.86
N ALA A 193 -2.81 6.17 -7.84
CA ALA A 193 -2.29 6.07 -6.47
C ALA A 193 -1.17 5.03 -6.36
N PHE A 194 -1.32 3.88 -7.03
CA PHE A 194 -0.31 2.83 -7.09
C PHE A 194 0.95 3.33 -7.81
N ALA A 195 0.82 3.86 -9.03
CA ALA A 195 1.95 4.36 -9.81
C ALA A 195 2.71 5.46 -9.07
N LEU A 196 2.00 6.42 -8.48
CA LEU A 196 2.60 7.48 -7.68
C LEU A 196 3.31 6.92 -6.44
N SER A 197 2.69 5.98 -5.73
CA SER A 197 3.29 5.30 -4.58
C SER A 197 4.61 4.61 -4.94
N VAL A 198 4.62 3.86 -6.04
CA VAL A 198 5.83 3.19 -6.54
C VAL A 198 6.93 4.21 -6.88
N LEU A 199 6.60 5.28 -7.61
CA LEU A 199 7.57 6.33 -7.95
C LEU A 199 8.15 7.01 -6.69
N LEU A 200 7.31 7.30 -5.70
CA LEU A 200 7.73 7.93 -4.45
C LEU A 200 8.62 7.00 -3.62
N LEU A 201 8.28 5.71 -3.51
CA LEU A 201 9.11 4.72 -2.82
C LEU A 201 10.49 4.60 -3.48
N HIS A 202 10.56 4.58 -4.82
CA HIS A 202 11.84 4.61 -5.54
C HIS A 202 12.61 5.92 -5.33
N GLY A 203 11.93 7.06 -5.39
CA GLY A 203 12.53 8.36 -5.15
C GLY A 203 13.13 8.49 -3.75
N VAL A 204 12.43 8.00 -2.72
CA VAL A 204 12.92 7.99 -1.33
C VAL A 204 14.08 7.01 -1.15
N ALA A 205 13.95 5.78 -1.67
CA ALA A 205 15.02 4.78 -1.60
C ALA A 205 16.32 5.23 -2.30
N ALA A 206 16.17 5.99 -3.40
CA ALA A 206 17.28 6.60 -4.14
C ALA A 206 17.82 7.90 -3.51
N ALA A 207 17.31 8.33 -2.34
CA ALA A 207 17.60 9.62 -1.72
C ALA A 207 17.37 10.84 -2.64
N ARG A 208 16.40 10.73 -3.56
CA ARG A 208 15.98 11.81 -4.50
C ARG A 208 14.74 12.56 -4.04
N ALA A 209 14.01 12.02 -3.06
CA ALA A 209 12.83 12.65 -2.48
C ALA A 209 12.86 12.51 -0.95
N PRO A 210 12.34 13.50 -0.19
CA PRO A 210 12.19 13.37 1.25
C PRO A 210 11.08 12.38 1.60
N ALA A 211 11.22 11.69 2.74
CA ALA A 211 10.24 10.71 3.23
C ALA A 211 8.81 11.26 3.37
N LEU A 212 8.67 12.55 3.69
CA LEU A 212 7.37 13.23 3.79
C LEU A 212 6.55 13.16 2.50
N CYS A 213 7.20 13.02 1.33
CA CYS A 213 6.51 12.89 0.06
C CYS A 213 5.74 11.58 -0.08
N LEU A 214 6.04 10.52 0.70
CA LEU A 214 5.34 9.23 0.59
C LEU A 214 3.84 9.35 0.83
N GLY A 215 3.41 10.27 1.70
CA GLY A 215 1.99 10.51 1.94
C GLY A 215 1.24 11.07 0.73
N LEU A 216 1.94 11.63 -0.26
CA LEU A 216 1.34 12.11 -1.50
C LEU A 216 0.78 10.95 -2.35
N GLY A 217 1.24 9.71 -2.14
CA GLY A 217 0.71 8.52 -2.81
C GLY A 217 -0.80 8.31 -2.61
N ALA A 218 -1.35 8.81 -1.50
CA ALA A 218 -2.79 8.73 -1.20
C ALA A 218 -3.63 9.85 -1.84
N LEU A 219 -3.01 10.90 -2.40
CA LEU A 219 -3.71 12.07 -2.93
C LEU A 219 -4.72 11.74 -4.04
N PRO A 220 -4.41 10.89 -5.05
CA PRO A 220 -5.39 10.58 -6.09
C PRO A 220 -6.69 10.01 -5.53
N LEU A 221 -6.60 9.14 -4.51
CA LEU A 221 -7.76 8.56 -3.84
C LEU A 221 -8.52 9.63 -3.03
N ALA A 222 -7.80 10.48 -2.29
CA ALA A 222 -8.40 11.53 -1.47
C ALA A 222 -9.19 12.54 -2.32
N LEU A 223 -8.63 12.98 -3.44
CA LEU A 223 -9.26 13.92 -4.35
C LEU A 223 -10.51 13.31 -4.99
N GLN A 224 -10.45 12.07 -5.48
CA GLN A 224 -11.62 11.39 -6.03
C GLN A 224 -12.73 11.21 -5.00
N ALA A 225 -12.39 10.81 -3.77
CA ALA A 225 -13.37 10.66 -2.70
C ALA A 225 -14.06 12.00 -2.39
N LEU A 226 -13.28 13.08 -2.28
CA LEU A 226 -13.79 14.43 -2.02
C LEU A 226 -14.75 14.91 -3.11
N ILE A 227 -14.38 14.75 -4.38
CA ILE A 227 -15.20 15.14 -5.54
C ILE A 227 -16.51 14.34 -5.52
N ALA A 228 -16.45 13.02 -5.31
CA ALA A 228 -17.62 12.14 -5.32
C ALA A 228 -18.63 12.44 -4.21
N PHE A 229 -18.17 12.86 -3.02
CA PHE A 229 -19.08 13.26 -1.95
C PHE A 229 -19.63 14.68 -2.11
N ARG A 230 -18.89 15.59 -2.77
CA ARG A 230 -19.38 16.95 -3.05
C ARG A 230 -20.47 16.97 -4.12
N SER A 231 -20.34 16.15 -5.17
CA SER A 231 -21.30 16.11 -6.28
C SER A 231 -22.68 15.55 -5.92
N ARG A 232 -22.84 14.96 -4.73
CA ARG A 232 -24.09 14.35 -4.25
C ARG A 232 -24.89 15.19 -3.25
N ARG A 233 -24.49 16.44 -2.98
CA ARG A 233 -25.32 17.31 -2.14
C ARG A 233 -26.59 17.70 -2.92
N PRO A 234 -27.80 17.35 -2.45
CA PRO A 234 -29.01 17.88 -3.05
C PRO A 234 -28.98 19.41 -2.96
N GLY A 235 -29.18 20.06 -4.10
CA GLY A 235 -29.36 21.52 -4.18
C GLY A 235 -30.72 21.93 -3.67
#